data_AF-A0A484PND0-F1
#
_entry.id   AF-A0A484PND0-F1
#
_cell.length_a   1.000
_cell.length_b   1.000
_cell.length_c   1.000
_cell.angle_alpha   90.00
_cell.angle_beta   90.00
_cell.angle_gamma   90.00
#
_symmetry.space_group_name_H-M   'P 1'
#
loop_
_entity.id
_entity.type
_entity.pdbx_description
1 polymer ?
#
loop_
_entity_poly.entity_id
_entity_poly.type
_entity_poly.pdbx_seq_one_letter_code
_entity_poly.pdbx_strand_id
1 'polypeptide(L)'
;MSHDDKTPDDTPAKGRTRRALPVIVNIDADNTHLANLCGPLDENLKQLADGLSITLARRGTRFSLEGEHAAVAAGALRRFADQAVHKPLTIDDVQLGLVELGLGRGGPADAAPEAFDPAELPPLDDESGGIALRTRRSDLRPRTPRQRDYLNNILKHDITFGVGPAGTGKTWLAVACAIDALERDNVQRLILTRPAVEAGERLGFLPGDLAQKVDPYLRPLYDALYDLMGFEKVQRLFEKQTIEIAPLAYMRGRTLNHAFVILDEAQNTTPEQMKMFLTRIGFGSKAVITGDPSQVDLPRGTQSGLAHAVEVLSHVKGIATTRFTSRDVVRHPLVARIVDAYDQAAAYDAS
;
A
#
# COMPACT_ATOMS: atom_id res chain seq x y z
N MET A 1 26.91 73.21 -16.48
CA MET A 1 27.08 71.92 -15.81
C MET A 1 26.14 71.97 -14.61
N SER A 2 25.09 71.18 -14.45
CA SER A 2 24.62 69.95 -15.10
C SER A 2 23.15 69.76 -14.68
N HIS A 3 22.41 69.01 -15.50
CA HIS A 3 21.02 68.58 -15.30
C HIS A 3 20.81 67.78 -14.01
N ASP A 4 19.53 67.70 -13.58
CA ASP A 4 18.80 66.51 -13.10
C ASP A 4 17.42 67.01 -12.61
N ASP A 5 16.42 67.17 -13.47
CA ASP A 5 15.41 66.20 -13.95
C ASP A 5 14.69 65.35 -12.89
N LYS A 6 13.36 65.37 -12.99
CA LYS A 6 12.38 64.78 -12.08
C LYS A 6 12.33 63.27 -12.23
N THR A 7 12.15 62.55 -11.11
CA THR A 7 11.44 61.27 -11.10
C THR A 7 10.37 61.26 -10.01
N PRO A 8 9.11 60.92 -10.35
CA PRO A 8 8.04 60.77 -9.37
C PRO A 8 8.11 59.42 -8.66
N ASP A 9 7.67 59.42 -7.41
CA ASP A 9 7.50 58.29 -6.50
C ASP A 9 6.55 57.25 -7.10
N ASP A 10 7.12 56.20 -7.71
CA ASP A 10 6.41 55.09 -8.33
C ASP A 10 6.21 53.99 -7.28
N THR A 11 5.20 54.18 -6.42
CA THR A 11 4.77 53.13 -5.48
C THR A 11 4.03 52.04 -6.27
N PRO A 12 4.50 50.78 -6.32
CA PRO A 12 3.79 49.74 -7.04
C PRO A 12 2.48 49.42 -6.32
N ALA A 13 1.37 49.70 -7.00
CA ALA A 13 0.04 49.29 -6.58
C ALA A 13 0.02 47.77 -6.35
N LYS A 14 -0.23 47.35 -5.10
CA LYS A 14 -0.48 45.95 -4.74
C LYS A 14 -1.54 45.37 -5.67
N GLY A 15 -1.10 44.54 -6.61
CA GLY A 15 -1.98 43.73 -7.45
C GLY A 15 -2.90 42.91 -6.57
N ARG A 16 -4.21 43.16 -6.68
CA ARG A 16 -5.23 42.29 -6.12
C ARG A 16 -5.03 40.89 -6.72
N THR A 17 -4.57 39.94 -5.92
CA THR A 17 -4.66 38.51 -6.24
C THR A 17 -6.12 38.22 -6.59
N ARG A 18 -6.38 37.81 -7.84
CA ARG A 18 -7.70 37.33 -8.27
C ARG A 18 -8.05 36.15 -7.36
N ARG A 19 -8.95 36.34 -6.39
CA ARG A 19 -9.57 35.23 -5.66
C ARG A 19 -10.21 34.33 -6.71
N ALA A 20 -9.71 33.10 -6.85
CA ALA A 20 -10.34 32.09 -7.69
C ALA A 20 -11.81 31.97 -7.27
N LEU A 21 -12.72 31.97 -8.23
CA LEU A 21 -14.15 31.83 -7.96
C LEU A 21 -14.40 30.48 -7.26
N PRO A 22 -15.28 30.42 -6.26
CA PRO A 22 -15.62 29.18 -5.58
C PRO A 22 -16.15 28.15 -6.59
N VAL A 23 -15.63 26.93 -6.53
CA VAL A 23 -16.15 25.82 -7.33
C VAL A 23 -17.42 25.32 -6.64
N ILE A 24 -18.54 25.38 -7.35
CA ILE A 24 -19.84 24.99 -6.83
C ILE A 24 -20.21 23.62 -7.39
N VAL A 25 -20.49 22.67 -6.50
CA VAL A 25 -20.94 21.33 -6.84
C VAL A 25 -22.36 21.15 -6.30
N ASN A 26 -23.28 20.80 -7.19
CA ASN A 26 -24.62 20.38 -6.79
C ASN A 26 -24.68 18.85 -6.88
N ILE A 27 -25.10 18.22 -5.79
CA ILE A 27 -25.28 16.78 -5.69
C ILE A 27 -26.78 16.53 -5.58
N ASP A 28 -27.37 15.93 -6.60
CA ASP A 28 -28.79 15.54 -6.56
C ASP A 28 -28.92 14.28 -5.70
N ALA A 29 -29.35 14.45 -4.45
CA ALA A 29 -29.30 13.44 -3.42
C ALA A 29 -30.43 13.64 -2.40
N ASP A 30 -31.00 12.53 -1.92
CA ASP A 30 -31.96 12.56 -0.82
C ASP A 30 -31.27 12.81 0.54
N ASN A 31 -32.06 13.03 1.59
CA ASN A 31 -31.51 13.34 2.92
C ASN A 31 -30.67 12.21 3.50
N THR A 32 -30.97 10.95 3.16
CA THR A 32 -30.23 9.77 3.64
C THR A 32 -28.87 9.67 2.96
N HIS A 33 -28.83 9.89 1.65
CA HIS A 33 -27.63 9.94 0.83
C HIS A 33 -26.72 11.09 1.25
N LEU A 34 -27.28 12.27 1.50
CA LEU A 34 -26.52 13.40 2.04
C LEU A 34 -25.99 13.11 3.45
N ALA A 35 -26.76 12.44 4.31
CA ALA A 35 -26.28 12.05 5.65
C ALA A 35 -25.13 11.03 5.56
N ASN A 36 -25.25 10.05 4.65
CA ASN A 36 -24.20 9.06 4.36
C ASN A 36 -22.90 9.71 3.85
N LEU A 37 -23.01 10.74 3.02
CA LEU A 37 -21.86 11.48 2.48
C LEU A 37 -21.20 12.35 3.55
N CYS A 38 -21.99 13.11 4.32
CA CYS A 38 -21.46 14.12 5.24
C CYS A 38 -20.94 13.51 6.54
N GLY A 39 -21.52 12.38 6.98
CA GLY A 39 -21.22 11.77 8.26
C GLY A 39 -21.75 12.58 9.46
N PRO A 40 -21.65 12.04 10.69
CA PRO A 40 -21.95 12.74 11.92
C PRO A 40 -21.28 14.13 11.99
N LEU A 41 -22.06 15.19 12.20
CA LEU A 41 -21.54 16.57 12.36
C LEU A 41 -20.61 17.03 11.21
N ASP A 42 -20.88 16.57 9.99
CA ASP A 42 -20.11 16.86 8.77
C ASP A 42 -18.62 16.43 8.86
N GLU A 43 -18.31 15.40 9.64
CA GLU A 43 -16.95 14.92 9.86
C GLU A 43 -16.23 14.51 8.56
N ASN A 44 -16.95 13.88 7.62
CA ASN A 44 -16.39 13.47 6.34
C ASN A 44 -16.00 14.67 5.47
N LEU A 45 -16.81 15.73 5.51
CA LEU A 45 -16.53 16.96 4.76
C LEU A 45 -15.33 17.71 5.35
N LYS A 46 -15.18 17.70 6.67
CA LYS A 46 -14.00 18.26 7.36
C LYS A 46 -12.74 17.50 6.98
N GLN A 47 -12.77 16.17 6.98
CA GLN A 47 -11.64 15.35 6.55
C GLN A 47 -11.24 15.60 5.10
N LEU A 48 -12.23 15.74 4.20
CA LEU A 48 -12.00 16.13 2.80
C LEU A 48 -11.37 17.52 2.68
N ALA A 49 -11.87 18.48 3.46
CA ALA A 49 -11.37 19.85 3.47
C ALA A 49 -9.93 19.93 3.99
N ASP A 50 -9.66 19.28 5.12
CA ASP A 50 -8.33 19.21 5.74
C ASP A 50 -7.33 18.50 4.83
N GLY A 51 -7.73 17.38 4.23
CA GLY A 51 -6.86 16.58 3.36
C GLY A 51 -6.41 17.28 2.08
N LEU A 52 -7.20 18.24 1.58
CA LEU A 52 -6.89 19.01 0.36
C LEU A 52 -6.51 20.46 0.64
N SER A 53 -6.46 20.86 1.92
CA SER A 53 -6.23 22.24 2.35
C SER A 53 -7.17 23.24 1.67
N ILE A 54 -8.47 22.91 1.63
CA ILE A 54 -9.51 23.76 1.05
C ILE A 54 -10.54 24.17 2.11
N THR A 55 -11.28 25.25 1.83
CA THR A 55 -12.49 25.58 2.57
C THR A 55 -13.69 24.96 1.88
N LEU A 56 -14.44 24.13 2.61
CA LEU A 56 -15.66 23.47 2.14
C LEU A 56 -16.86 23.95 2.96
N ALA A 57 -17.87 24.48 2.28
CA ALA A 57 -19.13 24.88 2.89
C ALA A 57 -20.31 24.16 2.22
N ARG A 58 -21.29 23.73 3.03
CA ARG A 58 -22.48 23.00 2.58
C ARG A 58 -23.77 23.80 2.84
N ARG A 59 -24.68 23.79 1.87
CA ARG A 59 -26.07 24.24 2.01
C ARG A 59 -26.99 23.25 1.29
N GLY A 60 -27.47 22.24 2.02
CA GLY A 60 -28.29 21.16 1.45
C GLY A 60 -27.51 20.36 0.42
N THR A 61 -28.02 20.32 -0.82
CA THR A 61 -27.41 19.66 -1.99
C THR A 61 -26.30 20.47 -2.65
N ARG A 62 -26.07 21.72 -2.21
CA ARG A 62 -25.08 22.63 -2.78
C ARG A 62 -23.84 22.70 -1.91
N PHE A 63 -22.69 22.41 -2.51
CA PHE A 63 -21.36 22.45 -1.89
C PHE A 63 -20.51 23.53 -2.55
N SER A 64 -19.87 24.36 -1.74
CA SER A 64 -18.96 25.43 -2.17
C SER A 64 -17.54 25.06 -1.73
N LEU A 65 -16.62 25.02 -2.69
CA LEU A 65 -15.23 24.63 -2.50
C LEU A 65 -14.33 25.81 -2.88
N GLU A 66 -13.50 26.26 -1.95
CA GLU A 66 -12.57 27.37 -2.14
C GLU A 66 -11.14 26.94 -1.78
N GLY A 67 -10.18 27.18 -2.67
CA GLY A 67 -8.78 26.84 -2.46
C GLY A 67 -8.09 26.44 -3.77
N GLU A 68 -6.77 26.29 -3.70
CA GLU A 68 -5.93 25.91 -4.84
C GLU A 68 -6.34 24.55 -5.44
N HIS A 69 -6.77 23.61 -4.58
CA HIS A 69 -7.23 22.28 -4.98
C HIS A 69 -8.76 22.14 -5.14
N ALA A 70 -9.51 23.26 -5.26
CA ALA A 70 -10.98 23.22 -5.28
C ALA A 70 -11.57 22.41 -6.46
N ALA A 71 -10.94 22.44 -7.63
CA ALA A 71 -11.37 21.65 -8.79
C ALA A 71 -11.21 20.14 -8.55
N VAL A 72 -10.12 19.76 -7.88
CA VAL A 72 -9.84 18.35 -7.57
C VAL A 72 -10.75 17.86 -6.44
N ALA A 73 -10.98 18.69 -5.43
CA ALA A 73 -11.95 18.43 -4.38
C ALA A 73 -13.37 18.24 -4.92
N ALA A 74 -13.75 18.97 -5.97
CA ALA A 74 -15.04 18.80 -6.63
C ALA A 74 -15.16 17.42 -7.30
N GLY A 75 -14.07 16.91 -7.88
CA GLY A 75 -14.00 15.55 -8.41
C GLY A 75 -14.09 14.49 -7.30
N ALA A 76 -13.35 14.67 -6.21
CA ALA A 76 -13.39 13.80 -5.04
C ALA A 76 -14.79 13.74 -4.42
N LEU A 77 -15.41 14.90 -4.22
CA LEU A 77 -16.75 15.02 -3.63
C LEU A 77 -17.81 14.31 -4.47
N ARG A 78 -17.76 14.39 -5.80
CA ARG A 78 -18.67 13.65 -6.68
C ARG A 78 -18.49 12.14 -6.55
N ARG A 79 -17.25 11.65 -6.53
CA ARG A 79 -16.97 10.22 -6.33
C ARG A 79 -17.47 9.72 -4.98
N PHE A 80 -17.24 10.49 -3.92
CA PHE A 80 -17.76 10.16 -2.59
C PHE A 80 -19.29 10.18 -2.57
N ALA A 81 -19.92 11.12 -3.29
CA ALA A 81 -21.36 11.12 -3.44
C ALA A 81 -21.84 9.81 -4.09
N ASP A 82 -21.24 9.38 -5.20
CA ASP A 82 -21.63 8.14 -5.87
C ASP A 82 -21.48 6.91 -4.96
N GLN A 83 -20.43 6.87 -4.13
CA GLN A 83 -20.22 5.80 -3.15
C GLN A 83 -21.24 5.84 -1.98
N ALA A 84 -21.66 7.03 -1.57
CA ALA A 84 -22.58 7.24 -0.47
C ALA A 84 -24.04 6.85 -0.79
N VAL A 85 -24.35 6.55 -2.06
CA VAL A 85 -25.67 6.06 -2.50
C VAL A 85 -25.99 4.70 -1.88
N HIS A 86 -25.00 3.81 -1.80
CA HIS A 86 -25.21 2.42 -1.41
C HIS A 86 -24.80 2.10 0.03
N LYS A 87 -23.95 2.93 0.65
CA LYS A 87 -23.48 2.75 2.03
C LYS A 87 -23.11 4.10 2.68
N PRO A 88 -23.22 4.24 4.01
CA PRO A 88 -22.63 5.37 4.72
C PRO A 88 -21.11 5.39 4.55
N LEU A 89 -20.55 6.57 4.27
CA LEU A 89 -19.10 6.75 4.24
C LEU A 89 -18.58 6.93 5.65
N THR A 90 -17.52 6.19 5.97
CA THR A 90 -16.74 6.39 7.19
C THR A 90 -15.58 7.36 6.93
N ILE A 91 -15.01 7.89 8.01
CA ILE A 91 -13.77 8.69 7.93
C ILE A 91 -12.67 7.93 7.18
N ASP A 92 -12.55 6.62 7.41
CA ASP A 92 -11.57 5.77 6.75
C ASP A 92 -11.81 5.67 5.24
N ASP A 93 -13.07 5.64 4.79
CA ASP A 93 -13.41 5.65 3.35
C ASP A 93 -13.00 6.99 2.69
N VAL A 94 -13.19 8.11 3.37
CA VAL A 94 -12.82 9.45 2.87
C VAL A 94 -11.30 9.59 2.81
N GLN A 95 -10.61 9.21 3.89
CA GLN A 95 -9.15 9.23 3.93
C GLN A 95 -8.54 8.31 2.88
N LEU A 96 -9.15 7.15 2.65
CA LEU A 96 -8.75 6.23 1.59
C LEU A 96 -8.92 6.85 0.21
N GLY A 97 -10.08 7.44 -0.10
CA GLY A 97 -10.32 8.07 -1.40
C GLY A 97 -9.41 9.28 -1.68
N LEU A 98 -8.99 10.01 -0.65
CA LEU A 98 -7.99 11.08 -0.77
C LEU A 98 -6.61 10.55 -1.17
N VAL A 99 -6.22 9.41 -0.61
CA VAL A 99 -4.97 8.71 -0.97
C VAL A 99 -5.07 8.16 -2.40
N GLU A 100 -6.20 7.57 -2.78
CA GLU A 100 -6.46 7.05 -4.14
C GLU A 100 -6.34 8.12 -5.22
N LEU A 101 -6.69 9.37 -4.90
CA LEU A 101 -6.55 10.51 -5.82
C LEU A 101 -5.11 11.05 -5.91
N GLY A 102 -4.16 10.51 -5.13
CA GLY A 102 -2.77 10.97 -5.11
C GLY A 102 -2.55 12.31 -4.42
N LEU A 103 -3.53 12.80 -3.67
CA LEU A 103 -3.54 14.17 -3.11
C LEU A 103 -3.12 14.24 -1.64
N GLY A 104 -2.76 13.10 -1.03
CA GLY A 104 -2.30 13.01 0.36
C GLY A 104 -0.84 13.41 0.60
N ARG A 105 -0.17 14.12 -0.33
CA ARG A 105 1.19 14.62 -0.15
C ARG A 105 1.25 16.13 -0.28
N GLY A 106 1.18 16.83 0.85
CA GLY A 106 1.69 18.20 0.97
C GLY A 106 3.21 18.17 1.03
N GLY A 107 3.87 18.09 -0.13
CA GLY A 107 5.32 18.29 -0.26
C GLY A 107 5.61 19.62 -0.97
N PRO A 108 6.79 20.25 -0.75
CA PRO A 108 7.10 21.58 -1.25
C PRO A 108 7.07 21.64 -2.78
N ALA A 109 6.52 22.72 -3.29
CA ALA A 109 6.50 23.08 -4.69
C ALA A 109 7.93 23.34 -5.19
N ASP A 110 8.59 22.31 -5.72
CA ASP A 110 9.75 22.45 -6.64
C ASP A 110 10.03 21.11 -7.34
N ALA A 111 9.07 20.67 -8.14
CA ALA A 111 9.32 19.84 -9.31
C ALA A 111 8.21 20.16 -10.32
N ALA A 112 8.59 20.65 -11.49
CA ALA A 112 7.66 21.02 -12.55
C ALA A 112 6.59 19.92 -12.74
N PRO A 113 5.29 20.27 -12.73
CA PRO A 113 4.26 19.28 -12.99
C PRO A 113 4.34 18.94 -14.47
N GLU A 114 4.82 17.75 -14.81
CA GLU A 114 4.32 17.11 -16.03
C GLU A 114 2.81 17.02 -15.83
N ALA A 115 2.07 17.76 -16.65
CA ALA A 115 0.63 17.87 -16.56
C ALA A 115 0.01 16.47 -16.71
N PHE A 116 -0.37 15.89 -15.58
CA PHE A 116 -1.16 14.66 -15.55
C PHE A 116 -2.57 15.01 -16.01
N ASP A 117 -2.98 14.49 -17.16
CA ASP A 117 -4.35 14.59 -17.64
C ASP A 117 -5.24 13.60 -16.85
N PRO A 118 -6.22 14.06 -16.05
CA PRO A 118 -7.13 13.19 -15.31
C PRO A 118 -7.97 12.26 -16.21
N ALA A 119 -7.98 12.50 -17.52
CA ALA A 119 -8.70 11.71 -18.51
C ALA A 119 -7.96 10.42 -18.96
N GLU A 120 -6.67 10.24 -18.64
CA GLU A 120 -5.91 9.03 -19.00
C GLU A 120 -5.94 7.93 -17.92
N LEU A 121 -6.57 8.18 -16.77
CA LEU A 121 -6.92 7.09 -15.88
C LEU A 121 -8.05 6.30 -16.53
N PRO A 122 -7.86 5.02 -16.89
CA PRO A 122 -8.98 4.22 -17.35
C PRO A 122 -10.04 4.27 -16.26
N PRO A 123 -11.32 4.47 -16.63
CA PRO A 123 -12.39 4.35 -15.66
C PRO A 123 -12.23 3.01 -14.94
N LEU A 124 -12.47 3.00 -13.63
CA LEU A 124 -12.69 1.75 -12.90
C LEU A 124 -14.06 1.22 -13.33
N ASP A 125 -14.21 0.96 -14.62
CA ASP A 125 -15.32 0.21 -15.14
C ASP A 125 -15.16 -1.21 -14.63
N ASP A 126 -16.28 -1.72 -14.12
CA ASP A 126 -16.54 -3.03 -13.53
C ASP A 126 -16.30 -4.21 -14.52
N GLU A 127 -15.25 -4.18 -15.34
CA GLU A 127 -14.91 -5.26 -16.30
C GLU A 127 -13.82 -6.22 -15.80
N SER A 128 -13.47 -6.16 -14.53
CA SER A 128 -12.95 -7.34 -13.83
C SER A 128 -13.76 -7.51 -12.57
N GLY A 129 -14.78 -8.39 -12.65
CA GLY A 129 -15.56 -8.85 -11.51
C GLY A 129 -14.64 -8.98 -10.29
N GLY A 130 -14.86 -8.11 -9.31
CA GLY A 130 -13.86 -7.76 -8.31
C GLY A 130 -13.20 -8.99 -7.71
N ILE A 131 -11.87 -8.97 -7.61
CA ILE A 131 -11.08 -10.03 -6.98
C ILE A 131 -11.58 -10.18 -5.53
N ALA A 132 -12.57 -11.05 -5.32
CA ALA A 132 -13.20 -11.27 -4.05
C ALA A 132 -12.41 -12.35 -3.31
N LEU A 133 -11.54 -11.92 -2.41
CA LEU A 133 -10.74 -12.80 -1.57
C LEU A 133 -11.59 -13.31 -0.41
N ARG A 134 -11.68 -14.63 -0.25
CA ARG A 134 -12.36 -15.29 0.87
C ARG A 134 -11.48 -15.23 2.11
N THR A 135 -11.57 -14.13 2.84
CA THR A 135 -10.96 -13.97 4.17
C THR A 135 -12.01 -13.51 5.18
N ARG A 136 -11.70 -13.56 6.48
CA ARG A 136 -12.58 -13.04 7.54
C ARG A 136 -12.89 -11.54 7.34
N ARG A 137 -11.95 -10.79 6.77
CA ARG A 137 -12.15 -9.40 6.36
C ARG A 137 -12.74 -9.36 4.95
N SER A 138 -14.06 -9.28 4.86
CA SER A 138 -14.80 -9.19 3.60
C SER A 138 -14.57 -7.87 2.84
N ASP A 139 -13.99 -6.86 3.48
CA ASP A 139 -13.66 -5.55 2.92
C ASP A 139 -12.25 -5.47 2.30
N LEU A 140 -11.49 -6.57 2.33
CA LEU A 140 -10.13 -6.60 1.81
C LEU A 140 -10.13 -6.48 0.28
N ARG A 141 -9.81 -5.27 -0.20
CA ARG A 141 -9.71 -4.91 -1.63
C ARG A 141 -8.37 -4.23 -1.94
N PRO A 142 -7.83 -4.39 -3.16
CA PRO A 142 -6.67 -3.62 -3.57
C PRO A 142 -6.99 -2.12 -3.53
N ARG A 143 -6.08 -1.34 -2.93
CA ARG A 143 -6.22 0.11 -2.74
C ARG A 143 -5.50 0.92 -3.80
N THR A 144 -4.60 0.30 -4.57
CA THR A 144 -3.90 0.95 -5.69
C THR A 144 -3.95 0.07 -6.94
N PRO A 145 -3.82 0.64 -8.15
CA PRO A 145 -3.75 -0.13 -9.38
C PRO A 145 -2.67 -1.21 -9.34
N ARG A 146 -1.48 -0.90 -8.79
CA ARG A 146 -0.40 -1.90 -8.67
C ARG A 146 -0.71 -3.00 -7.66
N GLN A 147 -1.46 -2.70 -6.59
CA GLN A 147 -1.96 -3.75 -5.70
C GLN A 147 -2.94 -4.68 -6.43
N ARG A 148 -3.79 -4.14 -7.31
CA ARG A 148 -4.69 -4.96 -8.16
C ARG A 148 -3.89 -5.82 -9.13
N ASP A 149 -2.89 -5.25 -9.80
CA ASP A 149 -2.01 -5.98 -10.70
C ASP A 149 -1.25 -7.08 -9.96
N TYR A 150 -0.78 -6.79 -8.75
CA TYR A 150 -0.14 -7.78 -7.88
C TYR A 150 -1.05 -8.97 -7.56
N LEU A 151 -2.29 -8.71 -7.13
CA LEU A 151 -3.28 -9.76 -6.88
C LEU A 151 -3.56 -10.59 -8.14
N ASN A 152 -3.75 -9.93 -9.28
CA ASN A 152 -3.94 -10.60 -10.56
C ASN A 152 -2.74 -11.47 -10.94
N ASN A 153 -1.52 -11.00 -10.70
CA ASN A 153 -0.30 -11.73 -10.97
C ASN A 153 -0.21 -12.99 -10.11
N ILE A 154 -0.53 -12.92 -8.82
CA ILE A 154 -0.57 -14.08 -7.91
C ILE A 154 -1.55 -15.14 -8.40
N LEU A 155 -2.74 -14.73 -8.87
CA LEU A 155 -3.75 -15.67 -9.38
C LEU A 155 -3.28 -16.38 -10.66
N LYS A 156 -2.69 -15.62 -11.60
CA LYS A 156 -2.35 -16.10 -12.95
C LYS A 156 -1.03 -16.86 -13.04
N HIS A 157 -0.10 -16.64 -12.12
CA HIS A 157 1.27 -17.17 -12.19
C HIS A 157 1.58 -18.13 -11.04
N ASP A 158 2.49 -19.06 -11.27
CA ASP A 158 2.94 -20.00 -10.24
C ASP A 158 3.95 -19.35 -9.31
N ILE A 159 4.75 -18.40 -9.81
CA ILE A 159 5.70 -17.64 -9.01
C ILE A 159 5.46 -16.14 -9.23
N THR A 160 5.28 -15.39 -8.15
CA THR A 160 5.11 -13.93 -8.20
C THR A 160 6.06 -13.23 -7.24
N PHE A 161 6.77 -12.23 -7.74
CA PHE A 161 7.59 -11.33 -6.94
C PHE A 161 6.81 -10.04 -6.63
N GLY A 162 6.68 -9.71 -5.35
CA GLY A 162 6.19 -8.42 -4.86
C GLY A 162 7.35 -7.60 -4.29
N VAL A 163 7.84 -6.63 -5.05
CA VAL A 163 9.08 -5.90 -4.72
C VAL A 163 8.77 -4.45 -4.45
N GLY A 164 9.17 -3.91 -3.31
CA GLY A 164 9.10 -2.48 -3.04
C GLY A 164 8.90 -2.11 -1.57
N PRO A 165 8.63 -0.82 -1.29
CA PRO A 165 8.72 -0.26 0.05
C PRO A 165 7.83 -0.94 1.11
N ALA A 166 8.22 -0.82 2.38
CA ALA A 166 7.37 -1.20 3.51
C ALA A 166 6.07 -0.37 3.55
N GLY A 167 4.95 -1.01 3.89
CA GLY A 167 3.62 -0.38 3.92
C GLY A 167 2.86 -0.37 2.58
N THR A 168 3.41 -1.00 1.54
CA THR A 168 2.72 -1.20 0.25
C THR A 168 1.71 -2.35 0.24
N GLY A 169 1.62 -3.09 1.35
CA GLY A 169 0.70 -4.23 1.50
C GLY A 169 1.15 -5.52 0.84
N LYS A 170 2.36 -5.59 0.26
CA LYS A 170 2.87 -6.76 -0.49
C LYS A 170 2.75 -8.10 0.24
N THR A 171 3.18 -8.17 1.50
CA THR A 171 3.12 -9.40 2.32
C THR A 171 1.68 -9.68 2.76
N TRP A 172 0.97 -8.64 3.20
CA TRP A 172 -0.41 -8.74 3.65
C TRP A 172 -1.35 -9.30 2.57
N LEU A 173 -1.28 -8.74 1.36
CA LEU A 173 -2.06 -9.17 0.21
C LEU A 173 -1.67 -10.58 -0.25
N ALA A 174 -0.40 -10.96 -0.13
CA ALA A 174 0.04 -12.33 -0.39
C ALA A 174 -0.59 -13.33 0.57
N VAL A 175 -0.60 -13.02 1.88
CA VAL A 175 -1.25 -13.85 2.91
C VAL A 175 -2.75 -13.96 2.65
N ALA A 176 -3.41 -12.85 2.29
CA ALA A 176 -4.83 -12.87 1.93
C ALA A 176 -5.13 -13.78 0.72
N CYS A 177 -4.28 -13.76 -0.32
CA CYS A 177 -4.39 -14.67 -1.46
C CYS A 177 -4.14 -16.13 -1.06
N ALA A 178 -3.18 -16.37 -0.18
CA ALA A 178 -2.85 -17.71 0.29
C ALA A 178 -4.04 -18.33 1.04
N ILE A 179 -4.67 -17.55 1.92
CA ILE A 179 -5.89 -17.95 2.65
C ILE A 179 -7.02 -18.22 1.66
N ASP A 180 -7.29 -17.32 0.70
CA ASP A 180 -8.33 -17.55 -0.30
C ASP A 180 -8.09 -18.84 -1.10
N ALA A 181 -6.85 -19.12 -1.49
CA ALA A 181 -6.49 -20.35 -2.18
C ALA A 181 -6.74 -21.60 -1.31
N LEU A 182 -6.47 -21.54 -0.01
CA LEU A 182 -6.74 -22.63 0.92
C LEU A 182 -8.24 -22.84 1.12
N GLU A 183 -9.02 -21.76 1.33
CA GLU A 183 -10.47 -21.83 1.52
C GLU A 183 -11.24 -22.28 0.28
N ARG A 184 -10.61 -22.22 -0.90
CA ARG A 184 -11.16 -22.71 -2.18
C ARG A 184 -10.64 -24.10 -2.55
N ASP A 185 -9.88 -24.75 -1.66
CA ASP A 185 -9.24 -26.05 -1.91
C ASP A 185 -8.31 -26.06 -3.14
N ASN A 186 -7.84 -24.89 -3.59
CA ASN A 186 -6.86 -24.79 -4.69
C ASN A 186 -5.48 -25.30 -4.26
N VAL A 187 -5.20 -25.18 -2.96
CA VAL A 187 -3.99 -25.69 -2.29
C VAL A 187 -4.41 -26.42 -1.02
N GLN A 188 -3.58 -27.36 -0.57
CA GLN A 188 -3.85 -28.17 0.61
C GLN A 188 -3.17 -27.62 1.88
N ARG A 189 -2.19 -26.72 1.73
CA ARG A 189 -1.41 -26.18 2.85
C ARG A 189 -0.77 -24.83 2.53
N LEU A 190 -0.53 -24.06 3.58
CA LEU A 190 0.19 -22.79 3.56
C LEU A 190 1.55 -22.95 4.21
N ILE A 191 2.59 -22.42 3.57
CA ILE A 191 3.94 -22.39 4.13
C ILE A 191 4.42 -20.96 4.07
N LEU A 192 4.61 -20.33 5.23
CA LEU A 192 5.16 -18.99 5.31
C LEU A 192 6.57 -19.07 5.87
N THR A 193 7.50 -18.44 5.20
CA THR A 193 8.91 -18.52 5.55
C THR A 193 9.58 -17.17 5.44
N ARG A 194 10.59 -16.96 6.29
CA ARG A 194 11.39 -15.75 6.36
C ARG A 194 12.85 -16.16 6.55
N PRO A 195 13.83 -15.51 5.89
CA PRO A 195 15.24 -15.75 6.19
C PRO A 195 15.54 -15.27 7.61
N ALA A 196 16.32 -16.06 8.35
CA ALA A 196 16.87 -15.63 9.62
C ALA A 196 18.05 -14.70 9.33
N VAL A 197 17.93 -13.42 9.66
CA VAL A 197 19.03 -12.45 9.56
C VAL A 197 19.20 -11.78 10.91
N GLU A 198 20.45 -11.67 11.34
CA GLU A 198 20.84 -11.01 12.58
C GLU A 198 20.75 -9.49 12.38
N ALA A 199 19.53 -8.96 12.42
CA ALA A 199 19.30 -7.52 12.39
C ALA A 199 19.69 -6.92 13.74
N GLY A 200 20.94 -6.46 13.86
CA GLY A 200 21.43 -5.62 14.96
C GLY A 200 21.78 -6.33 16.28
N GLU A 201 21.07 -7.40 16.65
CA GLU A 201 21.39 -8.24 17.80
C GLU A 201 21.77 -9.64 17.34
N ARG A 202 22.90 -10.19 17.83
CA ARG A 202 23.30 -11.57 17.49
C ARG A 202 22.20 -12.52 17.96
N LEU A 203 21.78 -13.45 17.11
CA LEU A 203 20.76 -14.47 17.43
C LEU A 203 21.11 -15.24 18.73
N GLY A 204 22.38 -15.22 19.13
CA GLY A 204 22.91 -15.77 20.38
C GLY A 204 22.42 -15.14 21.69
N PHE A 205 21.83 -13.92 21.70
CA PHE A 205 21.49 -13.21 22.95
C PHE A 205 20.07 -13.41 23.50
N LEU A 206 19.12 -13.91 22.69
CA LEU A 206 17.78 -14.22 23.20
C LEU A 206 17.84 -15.50 24.06
N PRO A 207 17.46 -15.49 25.34
CA PRO A 207 17.42 -16.71 26.15
C PRO A 207 16.31 -17.64 25.63
N GLY A 208 16.61 -18.93 25.46
CA GLY A 208 15.62 -19.92 24.99
C GLY A 208 16.16 -20.92 23.97
N ASP A 209 15.28 -21.83 23.54
CA ASP A 209 15.56 -22.77 22.45
C ASP A 209 15.62 -22.06 21.08
N LEU A 210 16.09 -22.75 20.04
CA LEU A 210 16.22 -22.17 18.70
C LEU A 210 14.88 -21.66 18.14
N ALA A 211 13.75 -22.24 18.54
CA ALA A 211 12.43 -21.80 18.11
C ALA A 211 12.05 -20.46 18.77
N GLN A 212 12.26 -20.32 20.08
CA GLN A 212 12.03 -19.10 20.85
C GLN A 212 12.88 -17.92 20.37
N LYS A 213 14.06 -18.20 19.81
CA LYS A 213 14.95 -17.18 19.23
C LYS A 213 14.48 -16.64 17.88
N VAL A 214 13.78 -17.47 17.09
CA VAL A 214 13.36 -17.11 15.73
C VAL A 214 11.91 -16.63 15.68
N ASP A 215 11.11 -16.96 16.69
CA ASP A 215 9.70 -16.55 16.83
C ASP A 215 9.46 -15.03 16.67
N PRO A 216 10.30 -14.12 17.22
CA PRO A 216 10.08 -12.67 17.05
C PRO A 216 10.09 -12.23 15.58
N TYR A 217 10.93 -12.82 14.74
CA TYR A 217 11.00 -12.49 13.31
C TYR A 217 9.82 -13.03 12.51
N LEU A 218 9.20 -14.10 13.00
CA LEU A 218 8.05 -14.73 12.36
C LEU A 218 6.72 -14.12 12.81
N ARG A 219 6.71 -13.38 13.92
CA ARG A 219 5.51 -12.78 14.52
C ARG A 219 4.63 -11.96 13.56
N PRO A 220 5.17 -11.11 12.66
CA PRO A 220 4.34 -10.39 11.69
C PRO A 220 3.50 -11.31 10.78
N LEU A 221 3.99 -12.51 10.49
CA LEU A 221 3.24 -13.51 9.70
C LEU A 221 2.12 -14.16 10.52
N TYR A 222 2.35 -14.42 11.82
CA TYR A 222 1.30 -14.86 12.74
C TYR A 222 0.19 -13.82 12.86
N ASP A 223 0.55 -12.55 13.07
CA ASP A 223 -0.41 -11.45 13.22
C ASP A 223 -1.30 -11.31 11.98
N ALA A 224 -0.71 -11.43 10.77
CA ALA A 224 -1.45 -11.40 9.53
C ALA A 224 -2.46 -12.55 9.40
N LEU A 225 -2.07 -13.77 9.76
CA LEU A 225 -2.99 -14.91 9.76
C LEU A 225 -4.12 -14.72 10.77
N TYR A 226 -3.81 -14.28 11.99
CA TYR A 226 -4.81 -14.09 13.04
C TYR A 226 -5.85 -13.04 12.67
N ASP A 227 -5.43 -11.94 12.04
CA ASP A 227 -6.35 -10.91 11.60
C ASP A 227 -7.23 -11.38 10.43
N LEU A 228 -6.68 -12.14 9.49
CA LEU A 228 -7.37 -12.55 8.27
C LEU A 228 -8.21 -13.83 8.40
N MET A 229 -7.90 -14.71 9.35
CA MET A 229 -8.63 -15.98 9.56
C MET A 229 -9.28 -16.10 10.94
N GLY A 230 -8.84 -15.31 11.92
CA GLY A 230 -9.22 -15.45 13.32
C GLY A 230 -8.34 -16.46 14.07
N PHE A 231 -8.02 -16.13 15.33
CA PHE A 231 -7.09 -16.88 16.18
C PHE A 231 -7.41 -18.38 16.29
N GLU A 232 -8.64 -18.74 16.65
CA GLU A 232 -9.04 -20.14 16.86
C GLU A 232 -8.92 -21.01 15.61
N LYS A 233 -9.19 -20.43 14.43
CA LYS A 233 -9.07 -21.16 13.16
C LYS A 233 -7.61 -21.41 12.83
N VAL A 234 -6.76 -20.40 12.98
CA VAL A 234 -5.33 -20.50 12.73
C VAL A 234 -4.69 -21.55 13.64
N GLN A 235 -5.00 -21.55 14.94
CA GLN A 235 -4.49 -22.56 15.89
C GLN A 235 -4.84 -23.99 15.46
N ARG A 236 -6.10 -24.25 15.10
CA ARG A 236 -6.52 -25.57 14.60
C ARG A 236 -5.80 -25.99 13.32
N LEU A 237 -5.50 -25.04 12.43
CA LEU A 237 -4.78 -25.32 11.17
C LEU A 237 -3.29 -25.54 11.39
N PHE A 238 -2.69 -24.93 12.41
CA PHE A 238 -1.33 -25.25 12.85
C PHE A 238 -1.23 -26.64 13.45
N GLU A 239 -2.16 -27.02 14.34
CA GLU A 239 -2.21 -28.37 14.92
C GLU A 239 -2.32 -29.46 13.85
N LYS A 240 -3.09 -29.19 12.78
CA LYS A 240 -3.24 -30.07 11.61
C LYS A 240 -2.07 -30.00 10.63
N GLN A 241 -1.08 -29.14 10.85
CA GLN A 241 0.02 -28.87 9.93
C GLN A 241 -0.43 -28.39 8.54
N THR A 242 -1.64 -27.85 8.45
CA THR A 242 -2.17 -27.20 7.23
C THR A 242 -1.52 -25.84 7.03
N ILE A 243 -1.20 -25.14 8.10
CA ILE A 243 -0.38 -23.92 8.08
C ILE A 243 0.94 -24.24 8.75
N GLU A 244 2.04 -23.85 8.12
CA GLU A 244 3.39 -23.96 8.64
C GLU A 244 4.07 -22.59 8.55
N ILE A 245 4.63 -22.12 9.66
CA ILE A 245 5.54 -20.96 9.67
C ILE A 245 6.91 -21.45 10.11
N ALA A 246 7.91 -21.32 9.24
CA ALA A 246 9.24 -21.85 9.52
C ALA A 246 10.36 -20.99 8.91
N PRO A 247 11.57 -21.01 9.48
CA PRO A 247 12.73 -20.34 8.90
C PRO A 247 13.08 -20.90 7.51
N LEU A 248 13.66 -20.07 6.64
CA LEU A 248 14.01 -20.47 5.26
C LEU A 248 14.86 -21.75 5.18
N ALA A 249 15.72 -21.99 6.17
CA ALA A 249 16.56 -23.18 6.25
C ALA A 249 15.76 -24.50 6.22
N TYR A 250 14.53 -24.50 6.71
CA TYR A 250 13.65 -25.68 6.77
C TYR A 250 13.11 -26.07 5.39
N MET A 251 13.28 -25.23 4.37
CA MET A 251 12.87 -25.55 3.00
C MET A 251 13.87 -26.48 2.29
N ARG A 252 15.08 -26.63 2.84
CA ARG A 252 16.13 -27.46 2.24
C ARG A 252 15.69 -28.92 2.14
N GLY A 253 15.88 -29.51 0.95
CA GLY A 253 15.56 -30.92 0.70
C GLY A 253 14.06 -31.23 0.57
N ARG A 254 13.18 -30.22 0.66
CA ARG A 254 11.74 -30.41 0.49
C ARG A 254 11.32 -30.28 -0.97
N THR A 255 10.20 -30.89 -1.32
CA THR A 255 9.43 -30.57 -2.53
C THR A 255 8.07 -30.12 -2.07
N LEU A 256 7.69 -28.90 -2.45
CA LEU A 256 6.50 -28.24 -1.96
C LEU A 256 5.39 -28.42 -2.99
N ASN A 257 4.69 -29.56 -2.94
CA ASN A 257 3.50 -29.83 -3.77
C ASN A 257 2.23 -29.35 -3.07
N HIS A 258 1.22 -28.99 -3.88
CA HIS A 258 -0.11 -28.56 -3.47
C HIS A 258 -0.10 -27.51 -2.34
N ALA A 259 0.84 -26.58 -2.39
CA ALA A 259 1.09 -25.61 -1.32
C ALA A 259 1.08 -24.18 -1.85
N PHE A 260 0.57 -23.26 -1.04
CA PHE A 260 0.82 -21.84 -1.24
C PHE A 260 1.99 -21.42 -0.33
N VAL A 261 3.08 -20.98 -0.94
CA VAL A 261 4.33 -20.68 -0.25
C VAL A 261 4.61 -19.19 -0.29
N ILE A 262 4.87 -18.57 0.85
CA ILE A 262 5.26 -17.16 0.94
C ILE A 262 6.68 -17.10 1.49
N LEU A 263 7.60 -16.49 0.75
CA LEU A 263 8.92 -16.08 1.25
C LEU A 263 8.90 -14.58 1.49
N ASP A 264 8.83 -14.19 2.77
CA ASP A 264 8.83 -12.80 3.21
C ASP A 264 10.24 -12.31 3.55
N GLU A 265 10.43 -10.98 3.48
CA GLU A 265 11.74 -10.32 3.56
C GLU A 265 12.82 -10.94 2.67
N ALA A 266 12.46 -11.25 1.44
CA ALA A 266 13.33 -11.95 0.51
C ALA A 266 14.63 -11.18 0.19
N GLN A 267 14.68 -9.86 0.41
CA GLN A 267 15.90 -9.07 0.23
C GLN A 267 17.06 -9.56 1.12
N ASN A 268 16.72 -10.24 2.21
CA ASN A 268 17.61 -10.80 3.21
C ASN A 268 18.02 -12.26 2.90
N THR A 269 17.83 -12.70 1.66
CA THR A 269 18.35 -13.99 1.16
C THR A 269 19.62 -13.79 0.34
N THR A 270 20.50 -14.79 0.28
CA THR A 270 21.58 -14.85 -0.71
C THR A 270 21.09 -15.45 -2.04
N PRO A 271 21.81 -15.28 -3.17
CA PRO A 271 21.45 -15.91 -4.44
C PRO A 271 21.32 -17.44 -4.34
N GLU A 272 22.17 -18.09 -3.54
CA GLU A 272 22.12 -19.54 -3.29
C GLU A 272 20.87 -19.94 -2.53
N GLN A 273 20.50 -19.17 -1.50
CA GLN A 273 19.28 -19.40 -0.72
C GLN A 273 18.02 -19.18 -1.57
N MET A 274 18.00 -18.13 -2.39
CA MET A 274 16.90 -17.86 -3.32
C MET A 274 16.76 -18.99 -4.36
N LYS A 275 17.86 -19.42 -4.98
CA LYS A 275 17.87 -20.58 -5.90
C LYS A 275 17.44 -21.86 -5.20
N MET A 276 17.90 -22.08 -3.97
CA MET A 276 17.49 -23.23 -3.15
C MET A 276 15.98 -23.22 -2.97
N PHE A 277 15.40 -22.08 -2.57
CA PHE A 277 13.96 -21.92 -2.34
C PHE A 277 13.12 -22.13 -3.61
N LEU A 278 13.45 -21.42 -4.69
CA LEU A 278 12.68 -21.45 -5.94
C LEU A 278 12.65 -22.86 -6.56
N THR A 279 13.72 -23.65 -6.38
CA THR A 279 13.77 -25.04 -6.85
C THR A 279 13.01 -26.04 -5.96
N ARG A 280 12.40 -25.60 -4.85
CA ARG A 280 11.53 -26.46 -4.02
C ARG A 280 10.08 -26.43 -4.47
N ILE A 281 9.68 -25.47 -5.32
CA ILE A 281 8.29 -25.32 -5.76
C ILE A 281 7.90 -26.50 -6.65
N GLY A 282 6.92 -27.27 -6.19
CA GLY A 282 6.42 -28.48 -6.85
C GLY A 282 5.09 -28.25 -7.57
N PHE A 283 4.46 -29.35 -8.00
CA PHE A 283 3.21 -29.30 -8.77
C PHE A 283 2.03 -28.83 -7.92
N GLY A 284 1.10 -28.10 -8.56
CA GLY A 284 -0.11 -27.59 -7.92
C GLY A 284 0.18 -26.55 -6.83
N SER A 285 1.37 -25.96 -6.83
CA SER A 285 1.79 -24.98 -5.84
C SER A 285 1.92 -23.59 -6.44
N LYS A 286 1.74 -22.59 -5.58
CA LYS A 286 2.02 -21.19 -5.89
C LYS A 286 3.03 -20.65 -4.91
N ALA A 287 3.92 -19.78 -5.37
CA ALA A 287 4.93 -19.13 -4.56
C ALA A 287 4.87 -17.62 -4.73
N VAL A 288 4.85 -16.90 -3.61
CA VAL A 288 4.92 -15.44 -3.58
C VAL A 288 6.16 -15.02 -2.79
N ILE A 289 7.01 -14.24 -3.43
CA ILE A 289 8.27 -13.76 -2.85
C ILE A 289 8.14 -12.26 -2.65
N THR A 290 8.18 -11.82 -1.38
CA THR A 290 8.01 -10.41 -1.00
C THR A 290 9.29 -9.85 -0.40
N GLY A 291 9.65 -8.63 -0.76
CA GLY A 291 10.80 -7.96 -0.14
C GLY A 291 10.98 -6.52 -0.58
N ASP A 292 11.84 -5.81 0.14
CA ASP A 292 12.19 -4.41 -0.13
C ASP A 292 13.69 -4.28 -0.43
N PRO A 293 14.11 -4.06 -1.68
CA PRO A 293 15.52 -3.97 -2.04
C PRO A 293 16.29 -2.84 -1.34
N SER A 294 15.62 -1.85 -0.73
CA SER A 294 16.28 -0.79 0.05
C SER A 294 16.60 -1.21 1.49
N GLN A 295 16.06 -2.33 1.98
CA GLN A 295 16.19 -2.79 3.37
C GLN A 295 17.00 -4.10 3.47
N VAL A 296 18.18 -4.12 2.86
CA VAL A 296 19.07 -5.29 2.87
C VAL A 296 19.89 -5.30 4.17
N ASP A 297 19.62 -6.29 5.02
CA ASP A 297 20.30 -6.52 6.31
C ASP A 297 21.45 -7.53 6.20
N LEU A 298 21.87 -7.88 4.99
CA LEU A 298 22.95 -8.84 4.76
C LEU A 298 24.33 -8.23 5.11
N PRO A 299 25.32 -9.07 5.49
CA PRO A 299 26.68 -8.61 5.69
C PRO A 299 27.21 -7.83 4.49
N ARG A 300 27.93 -6.73 4.74
CA ARG A 300 28.48 -5.86 3.70
C ARG A 300 29.22 -6.67 2.63
N GLY A 301 28.92 -6.38 1.36
CA GLY A 301 29.50 -7.08 0.20
C GLY A 301 28.74 -8.34 -0.24
N THR A 302 27.74 -8.79 0.53
CA THR A 302 26.87 -9.90 0.13
C THR A 302 25.79 -9.39 -0.83
N GLN A 303 25.68 -10.01 -2.00
CA GLN A 303 24.62 -9.70 -2.96
C GLN A 303 23.26 -10.20 -2.45
N SER A 304 22.21 -9.40 -2.62
CA SER A 304 20.84 -9.84 -2.30
C SER A 304 20.32 -10.82 -3.35
N GLY A 305 19.82 -11.96 -2.89
CA GLY A 305 19.19 -13.00 -3.70
C GLY A 305 17.89 -12.54 -4.36
N LEU A 306 17.12 -11.65 -3.72
CA LEU A 306 15.93 -11.06 -4.32
C LEU A 306 16.28 -10.21 -5.54
N ALA A 307 17.21 -9.26 -5.38
CA ALA A 307 17.62 -8.36 -6.46
C ALA A 307 18.17 -9.16 -7.65
N HIS A 308 19.05 -10.14 -7.36
CA HIS A 308 19.61 -11.02 -8.36
C HIS A 308 18.55 -11.89 -9.07
N ALA A 309 17.60 -12.48 -8.33
CA ALA A 309 16.56 -13.32 -8.93
C ALA A 309 15.60 -12.53 -9.82
N VAL A 310 15.23 -11.32 -9.44
CA VAL A 310 14.37 -10.45 -10.25
C VAL A 310 15.02 -10.11 -11.59
N GLU A 311 16.34 -9.95 -11.63
CA GLU A 311 17.11 -9.74 -12.86
C GLU A 311 17.19 -11.02 -13.71
N VAL A 312 17.67 -12.11 -13.12
CA VAL A 312 17.93 -13.39 -13.82
C VAL A 312 16.65 -14.04 -14.34
N LEU A 313 15.53 -13.87 -13.63
CA LEU A 313 14.26 -14.54 -13.96
C LEU A 313 13.33 -13.68 -14.83
N SER A 314 13.77 -12.50 -15.27
CA SER A 314 12.96 -11.53 -16.03
C SER A 314 12.34 -12.08 -17.32
N HIS A 315 12.94 -13.12 -17.92
CA HIS A 315 12.48 -13.74 -19.17
C HIS A 315 11.87 -15.14 -18.97
N VAL A 316 11.73 -15.61 -17.73
CA VAL A 316 11.18 -16.93 -17.44
C VAL A 316 9.65 -16.88 -17.46
N LYS A 317 9.04 -17.68 -18.35
CA LYS A 317 7.57 -17.80 -18.44
C LYS A 317 7.01 -18.40 -17.16
N GLY A 318 5.82 -17.93 -16.75
CA GLY A 318 5.15 -18.38 -15.53
C GLY A 318 5.62 -17.66 -14.25
N ILE A 319 6.54 -16.70 -14.37
CA ILE A 319 6.99 -15.83 -13.29
C ILE A 319 6.53 -14.40 -13.57
N ALA A 320 5.86 -13.78 -12.59
CA ALA A 320 5.49 -12.37 -12.65
C ALA A 320 6.26 -11.54 -11.61
N THR A 321 6.51 -10.28 -11.92
CA THR A 321 7.11 -9.33 -10.97
C THR A 321 6.27 -8.06 -10.91
N THR A 322 5.82 -7.70 -9.72
CA THR A 322 5.15 -6.41 -9.45
C THR A 322 6.08 -5.53 -8.64
N ARG A 323 6.38 -4.33 -9.16
CA ARG A 323 7.25 -3.34 -8.51
C ARG A 323 6.40 -2.23 -7.91
N PHE A 324 6.30 -2.23 -6.59
CA PHE A 324 5.67 -1.17 -5.81
C PHE A 324 6.60 0.03 -5.66
N THR A 325 6.00 1.20 -5.51
CA THR A 325 6.71 2.45 -5.22
C THR A 325 6.17 3.08 -3.94
N SER A 326 6.76 4.19 -3.52
CA SER A 326 6.27 4.96 -2.38
C SER A 326 4.85 5.53 -2.58
N ARG A 327 4.34 5.60 -3.81
CA ARG A 327 2.94 5.97 -4.12
C ARG A 327 1.94 4.87 -3.75
N ASP A 328 2.42 3.63 -3.59
CA ASP A 328 1.59 2.48 -3.25
C ASP A 328 1.49 2.23 -1.74
N VAL A 329 2.16 3.07 -0.95
CA VAL A 329 2.19 2.99 0.51
C VAL A 329 0.86 3.53 1.04
N VAL A 330 0.07 2.66 1.64
CA VAL A 330 -1.18 3.05 2.28
C VAL A 330 -1.02 2.90 3.78
N ARG A 331 -0.84 4.03 4.46
CA ARG A 331 -0.70 4.11 5.91
C ARG A 331 -1.76 5.06 6.47
N HIS A 332 -2.00 4.93 7.76
CA HIS A 332 -2.82 5.89 8.49
C HIS A 332 -2.26 7.32 8.31
N PRO A 333 -3.09 8.36 8.05
CA PRO A 333 -2.60 9.72 7.74
C PRO A 333 -1.69 10.32 8.82
N LEU A 334 -1.93 9.99 10.10
CA LEU A 334 -1.03 10.38 11.19
C LEU A 334 0.38 9.77 11.03
N VAL A 335 0.47 8.50 10.64
CA VAL A 335 1.76 7.83 10.44
C VAL A 335 2.50 8.44 9.25
N ALA A 336 1.78 8.78 8.17
CA ALA A 336 2.37 9.50 7.04
C ALA A 336 2.98 10.84 7.48
N ARG A 337 2.22 11.67 8.22
CA ARG A 337 2.71 12.95 8.76
C ARG A 337 3.92 12.79 9.69
N ILE A 338 3.97 11.73 10.48
CA ILE A 338 5.14 11.42 11.33
C ILE A 338 6.36 11.11 10.45
N VAL A 339 6.22 10.26 9.44
CA VAL A 339 7.32 9.91 8.53
C VAL A 339 7.83 11.17 7.82
N ASP A 340 6.94 11.99 7.28
CA ASP A 340 7.31 13.23 6.59
C ASP A 340 8.09 14.19 7.50
N ALA A 341 7.71 14.28 8.79
CA ALA A 341 8.42 15.11 9.76
C ALA A 341 9.85 14.61 10.05
N TYR A 342 10.06 13.29 10.13
CA TYR A 342 11.39 12.71 10.30
C TYR A 342 12.25 12.84 9.05
N ASP A 343 11.67 12.67 7.86
CA ASP A 343 12.37 12.82 6.59
C ASP A 343 12.85 14.28 6.39
N GLN A 344 12.03 15.27 6.78
CA GLN A 344 12.41 16.69 6.77
C GLN A 344 13.55 16.99 7.75
N ALA A 345 13.52 16.43 8.96
CA ALA A 345 14.60 16.61 9.93
C ALA A 345 15.92 15.98 9.43
N ALA A 346 15.86 14.77 8.86
CA ALA A 346 17.03 14.11 8.30
C ALA A 346 17.63 14.86 7.10
N ALA A 347 16.78 15.48 6.26
CA ALA A 347 17.23 16.33 5.15
C ALA A 347 17.90 17.63 5.64
N TYR A 348 17.40 18.20 6.74
CA TYR A 348 18.00 19.37 7.38
C TYR A 348 19.36 19.06 8.02
N ASP A 349 19.51 17.91 8.67
CA ASP A 349 20.78 17.48 9.26
C ASP A 349 21.85 17.12 8.21
N ALA A 350 21.43 16.88 6.95
CA ALA A 350 22.30 16.57 5.83
C ALA A 350 22.72 17.80 5.00
N SER A 351 22.14 18.99 5.28
CA SER A 351 22.41 20.26 4.59
C SER A 351 23.33 21.19 5.37
#